data_AF-A0A067CSH7-F1
#
_entry.id   AF-A0A067CSH7-F1
#
_cell.length_a   1.000
_cell.length_b   1.000
_cell.length_c   1.000
_cell.angle_alpha   90.00
_cell.angle_beta   90.00
_cell.angle_gamma   90.00
#
_symmetry.space_group_name_H-M   'P 1'
#
loop_
_entity.id
_entity.type
_entity.pdbx_description
1 polymer ?
#
loop_
_entity_poly.entity_id
_entity_poly.type
_entity_poly.pdbx_seq_one_letter_code
_entity_poly.pdbx_strand_id
1 'polypeptide(L)'
;MVDLLSKLEEAKQTGLLHLVQFNLRAVPSDLFRLNFAALYRLDLGFNHVRVLPDAIGQLAALEFLWLNDNPLQSIPPSIHKCAKLQVLDLNRTELRDLPCELGRMQHLIVLDLDRVPLAAKLLAASQVVGQSEKQAQAVCASVLRYLHRKDIRRQQKQILFEKLKDGPYRESADTNDGMERIRRLMKRAIKEFPTEDDVQSLIRNLERLFPPNLIAASDHPAATATAMRAHFVQLKQDNQKKKLAAELELKIRNIYFDRIDPVAVEPMVLSIYTEIKSLKDIKFLIRYATSLFPPTAAEVDGAELRDRLVAFQDEMARERQNAIDKVFVAVTNIYSDVEPDKIRALIDQVVPLFKVALFPYSVLLAPTK
;
A
#
# COMPACT_ATOMS: atom_id res chain seq x y z
N MET A 1 34.57 32.02 18.37
CA MET A 1 35.12 31.44 17.12
C MET A 1 36.06 30.27 17.38
N VAL A 2 37.03 30.39 18.31
CA VAL A 2 38.00 29.32 18.64
C VAL A 2 37.32 28.00 19.11
N ASP A 3 36.23 28.11 19.84
CA ASP A 3 35.47 26.95 20.35
C ASP A 3 34.64 26.21 19.28
N LEU A 4 34.18 26.91 18.24
CA LEU A 4 33.42 26.27 17.16
C LEU A 4 34.34 25.52 16.21
N LEU A 5 35.45 26.14 15.78
CA LEU A 5 36.39 25.51 14.84
C LEU A 5 37.00 24.22 15.43
N SER A 6 37.39 24.24 16.70
CA SER A 6 37.90 23.04 17.39
C SER A 6 36.87 21.93 17.44
N LYS A 7 35.61 22.23 17.77
CA LYS A 7 34.50 21.26 17.72
C LYS A 7 34.25 20.69 16.33
N LEU A 8 34.41 21.49 15.27
CA LEU A 8 34.26 21.01 13.90
C LEU A 8 35.38 20.05 13.50
N GLU A 9 36.62 20.33 13.89
CA GLU A 9 37.75 19.42 13.63
C GLU A 9 37.64 18.13 14.46
N GLU A 10 37.24 18.23 15.73
CA GLU A 10 36.95 17.07 16.58
C GLU A 10 35.83 16.21 15.98
N ALA A 11 34.75 16.83 15.49
CA ALA A 11 33.64 16.12 14.86
C ALA A 11 34.05 15.35 13.60
N LYS A 12 35.02 15.84 12.83
CA LYS A 12 35.56 15.12 11.66
C LYS A 12 36.28 13.83 12.06
N GLN A 13 36.89 13.79 13.24
CA GLN A 13 37.63 12.63 13.74
C GLN A 13 36.71 11.64 14.49
N THR A 14 35.79 12.17 15.29
CA THR A 14 34.96 11.38 16.22
C THR A 14 33.60 10.99 15.64
N GLY A 15 33.12 11.71 14.62
CA GLY A 15 31.75 11.57 14.13
C GLY A 15 30.69 12.13 15.11
N LEU A 16 31.11 12.96 16.07
CA LEU A 16 30.28 13.59 17.09
C LEU A 16 30.36 15.11 16.99
N LEU A 17 29.26 15.78 16.66
CA LEU A 17 29.19 17.25 16.69
C LEU A 17 28.19 17.71 17.75
N HIS A 18 28.70 18.24 18.87
CA HIS A 18 27.89 18.73 19.98
C HIS A 18 27.95 20.27 20.06
N LEU A 19 26.85 20.90 19.67
CA LEU A 19 26.66 22.36 19.60
C LEU A 19 25.48 22.83 20.48
N VAL A 20 25.27 22.18 21.62
CA VAL A 20 24.23 22.55 22.60
C VAL A 20 24.53 23.90 23.24
N GLN A 21 23.51 24.77 23.35
CA GLN A 21 23.61 26.09 24.00
C GLN A 21 24.64 27.04 23.36
N PHE A 22 24.87 26.93 22.06
CA PHE A 22 25.77 27.82 21.30
C PHE A 22 25.12 29.15 20.88
N ASN A 23 23.89 29.43 21.33
CA ASN A 23 23.08 30.59 20.91
C ASN A 23 22.90 30.69 19.38
N LEU A 24 22.90 29.54 18.69
CA LEU A 24 22.76 29.48 17.24
C LEU A 24 21.36 29.93 16.82
N ARG A 25 21.27 30.99 16.02
CA ARG A 25 19.98 31.43 15.41
C ARG A 25 19.70 30.73 14.08
N ALA A 26 20.75 30.24 13.43
CA ALA A 26 20.68 29.53 12.17
C ALA A 26 21.85 28.54 12.09
N VAL A 27 21.63 27.46 11.33
CA VAL A 27 22.68 26.51 10.97
C VAL A 27 23.08 26.80 9.53
N PRO A 28 24.32 27.24 9.25
CA PRO A 28 24.73 27.53 7.88
C PRO A 28 24.75 26.25 7.05
N SER A 29 24.26 26.30 5.81
CA SER A 29 24.21 25.11 4.93
C SER A 29 25.59 24.50 4.70
N ASP A 30 26.63 25.32 4.74
CA ASP A 30 28.00 24.88 4.52
C ASP A 30 28.52 24.01 5.66
N LEU A 31 27.93 24.08 6.87
CA LEU A 31 28.26 23.16 7.97
C LEU A 31 28.13 21.71 7.52
N PHE A 32 27.06 21.37 6.81
CA PHE A 32 26.80 20.00 6.36
C PHE A 32 27.58 19.62 5.10
N ARG A 33 28.26 20.58 4.47
CA ARG A 33 29.13 20.37 3.30
C ARG A 33 30.60 20.15 3.66
N LEU A 34 30.99 20.25 4.94
CA LEU A 34 32.37 20.08 5.42
C LEU A 34 32.90 18.63 5.38
N ASN A 35 32.37 17.78 4.50
CA ASN A 35 32.72 16.37 4.33
C ASN A 35 32.59 15.53 5.62
N PHE A 36 31.46 15.67 6.31
CA PHE A 36 31.10 14.88 7.49
C PHE A 36 30.61 13.47 7.14
N ALA A 37 31.39 12.72 6.35
CA ALA A 37 31.01 11.40 5.85
C ALA A 37 30.75 10.37 6.97
N ALA A 38 31.37 10.57 8.14
CA ALA A 38 31.27 9.67 9.30
C ALA A 38 30.48 10.28 10.48
N LEU A 39 29.86 11.47 10.31
CA LEU A 39 29.10 12.11 11.39
C LEU A 39 27.83 11.30 11.66
N TYR A 40 27.84 10.57 12.77
CA TYR A 40 26.72 9.73 13.20
C TYR A 40 25.89 10.40 14.30
N ARG A 41 26.42 11.42 14.96
CA ARG A 41 25.74 12.15 16.04
C ARG A 41 25.84 13.66 15.87
N LEU A 42 24.69 14.33 15.81
CA LEU A 42 24.59 15.79 15.77
C LEU A 42 23.64 16.28 16.86
N ASP A 43 24.15 17.14 17.74
CA ASP A 43 23.38 17.76 18.80
C ASP A 43 23.35 19.28 18.63
N LEU A 44 22.15 19.80 18.35
CA LEU A 44 21.85 21.22 18.19
C LEU A 44 20.83 21.70 19.23
N GLY A 45 20.62 20.93 20.31
CA GLY A 45 19.64 21.24 21.35
C GLY A 45 19.88 22.60 22.04
N PHE A 46 18.82 23.18 22.60
CA PHE A 46 18.88 24.42 23.38
C PHE A 46 19.51 25.60 22.63
N ASN A 47 19.11 25.81 21.38
CA ASN A 47 19.54 26.93 20.56
C ASN A 47 18.34 27.81 20.15
N HIS A 48 18.52 28.69 19.17
CA HIS A 48 17.48 29.56 18.62
C HIS A 48 17.23 29.28 17.14
N VAL A 49 17.47 28.04 16.69
CA VAL A 49 17.36 27.62 15.30
C VAL A 49 15.88 27.55 14.91
N ARG A 50 15.48 28.36 13.92
CA ARG A 50 14.11 28.36 13.40
C ARG A 50 13.88 27.43 12.21
N VAL A 51 14.94 27.21 11.42
CA VAL A 51 14.92 26.39 10.21
C VAL A 51 16.26 25.65 10.11
N LEU A 52 16.19 24.38 9.74
CA LEU A 52 17.35 23.57 9.40
C LEU A 52 17.55 23.59 7.87
N PRO A 53 18.77 23.79 7.34
CA PRO A 53 18.98 23.84 5.90
C PRO A 53 18.78 22.47 5.24
N ASP A 54 18.32 22.45 3.99
CA ASP A 54 18.15 21.23 3.19
C ASP A 54 19.45 20.41 3.06
N ALA A 55 20.61 21.03 3.25
CA ALA A 55 21.91 20.37 3.25
C ALA A 55 22.06 19.29 4.35
N ILE A 56 21.20 19.24 5.37
CA ILE A 56 21.22 18.17 6.38
C ILE A 56 21.13 16.78 5.74
N GLY A 57 20.40 16.64 4.63
CA GLY A 57 20.26 15.39 3.90
C GLY A 57 21.55 14.85 3.27
N GLN A 58 22.67 15.58 3.37
CA GLN A 58 24.00 15.09 2.98
C GLN A 58 24.63 14.20 4.08
N LEU A 59 24.16 14.28 5.32
CA LEU A 59 24.65 13.48 6.44
C LEU A 59 24.07 12.06 6.40
N ALA A 60 24.46 11.27 5.40
CA ALA A 60 23.93 9.92 5.18
C ALA A 60 24.27 8.92 6.30
N ALA A 61 25.33 9.19 7.07
CA ALA A 61 25.76 8.40 8.21
C ALA A 61 25.08 8.78 9.53
N LEU A 62 24.26 9.84 9.57
CA LEU A 62 23.67 10.35 10.79
C LEU A 62 22.69 9.34 11.41
N GLU A 63 22.89 9.00 12.68
CA GLU A 63 22.07 8.06 13.45
C GLU A 63 21.27 8.77 14.56
N PHE A 64 21.83 9.84 15.13
CA PHE A 64 21.19 10.59 16.21
C PHE A 64 21.20 12.10 15.93
N LEU A 65 20.02 12.71 15.96
CA LEU A 65 19.82 14.15 15.77
C LEU A 65 18.97 14.73 16.89
N TRP A 66 19.55 15.62 17.69
CA TRP A 66 18.83 16.41 18.69
C TRP A 66 18.64 17.84 18.22
N LEU A 67 17.39 18.28 18.21
CA LEU A 67 16.95 19.64 17.88
C LEU A 67 16.03 20.21 18.96
N ASN A 68 15.95 19.55 20.12
CA ASN A 68 15.07 19.93 21.21
C ASN A 68 15.33 21.36 21.71
N ASP A 69 14.31 21.98 22.29
CA ASP A 69 14.38 23.34 22.85
C ASP A 69 14.91 24.36 21.82
N ASN A 70 14.42 24.27 20.58
CA ASN A 70 14.62 25.26 19.52
C ASN A 70 13.27 25.77 19.01
N PRO A 71 13.14 27.05 18.58
CA PRO A 71 11.92 27.58 17.97
C PRO A 71 11.75 27.11 16.50
N LEU A 72 11.98 25.82 16.25
CA LEU A 72 11.99 25.21 14.94
C LEU A 72 10.56 25.10 14.40
N GLN A 73 10.27 25.73 13.25
CA GLN A 73 8.92 25.79 12.68
C GLN A 73 8.68 24.75 11.58
N SER A 74 9.76 24.27 10.95
CA SER A 74 9.73 23.19 9.96
C SER A 74 11.03 22.39 9.96
N ILE A 75 10.97 21.19 9.40
CA ILE A 75 12.14 20.36 9.07
C ILE A 75 12.22 20.24 7.55
N PRO A 76 13.42 20.33 6.94
CA PRO A 76 13.59 20.20 5.51
C PRO A 76 13.13 18.81 5.02
N PRO A 77 12.44 18.72 3.87
CA PRO A 77 12.07 17.43 3.29
C PRO A 77 13.26 16.51 3.02
N SER A 78 14.46 17.06 2.83
CA SER A 78 15.69 16.29 2.62
C SER A 78 16.13 15.45 3.82
N ILE A 79 15.54 15.63 5.01
CA ILE A 79 15.88 14.85 6.21
C ILE A 79 15.77 13.34 6.01
N HIS A 80 14.86 12.90 5.13
CA HIS A 80 14.72 11.47 4.78
C HIS A 80 15.96 10.85 4.14
N LYS A 81 16.90 11.68 3.63
CA LYS A 81 18.17 11.24 3.05
C LYS A 81 19.21 10.87 4.11
N CYS A 82 19.01 11.26 5.37
CA CYS A 82 19.74 10.72 6.52
C CYS A 82 19.27 9.27 6.76
N ALA A 83 19.63 8.37 5.84
CA ALA A 83 19.03 7.04 5.73
C ALA A 83 19.24 6.18 6.98
N LYS A 84 20.30 6.43 7.76
CA LYS A 84 20.62 5.71 8.99
C LYS A 84 20.00 6.31 10.26
N LEU A 85 19.25 7.41 10.18
CA LEU A 85 18.79 8.13 11.37
C LEU A 85 17.83 7.24 12.18
N GLN A 86 18.19 7.00 13.44
CA GLN A 86 17.46 6.17 14.40
C GLN A 86 16.69 7.00 15.43
N VAL A 87 17.27 8.14 15.83
CA VAL A 87 16.69 9.05 16.83
C VAL A 87 16.61 10.45 16.25
N LEU A 88 15.40 11.00 16.26
CA LEU A 88 15.11 12.39 15.94
C LEU A 88 14.35 13.02 17.11
N ASP A 89 15.03 13.88 17.86
CA ASP A 89 14.44 14.60 18.98
C ASP A 89 14.03 16.02 18.56
N LEU A 90 12.72 16.28 18.60
CA LEU A 90 12.08 17.56 18.26
C LEU A 90 11.29 18.12 19.44
N ASN A 91 11.59 17.65 20.65
CA ASN A 91 10.90 18.04 21.86
C ASN A 91 10.96 19.57 22.06
N ARG A 92 9.83 20.18 22.47
CA ARG A 92 9.71 21.65 22.68
C ARG A 92 10.13 22.48 21.47
N THR A 93 9.67 22.07 20.29
CA THR A 93 9.78 22.88 19.06
C THR A 93 8.45 23.51 18.68
N GLU A 94 8.48 24.46 17.73
CA GLU A 94 7.28 25.17 17.25
C GLU A 94 6.68 24.55 15.97
N LEU A 95 6.99 23.27 15.69
CA LEU A 95 6.61 22.62 14.43
C LEU A 95 5.09 22.59 14.25
N ARG A 96 4.64 23.00 13.07
CA ARG A 96 3.21 22.98 12.66
C ARG A 96 2.86 21.89 11.65
N ASP A 97 3.84 21.39 10.90
CA ASP A 97 3.73 20.20 10.05
C ASP A 97 5.07 19.47 9.99
N LEU A 98 5.05 18.22 9.54
CA LEU A 98 6.24 17.45 9.17
C LEU A 98 6.23 17.18 7.67
N PRO A 99 7.40 17.17 7.00
CA PRO A 99 7.48 16.75 5.60
C PRO A 99 6.98 15.31 5.46
N CYS A 100 6.16 15.03 4.45
CA CYS A 100 5.66 13.66 4.24
C CYS A 100 6.78 12.67 3.90
N GLU A 101 7.87 13.18 3.32
CA GLU A 101 9.10 12.45 3.05
C GLU A 101 9.72 11.80 4.29
N LEU A 102 9.47 12.33 5.50
CA LEU A 102 9.91 11.70 6.75
C LEU A 102 9.40 10.26 6.85
N GLY A 103 8.21 9.96 6.32
CA GLY A 103 7.65 8.61 6.26
C GLY A 103 8.44 7.61 5.40
N ARG A 104 9.45 8.05 4.63
CA ARG A 104 10.35 7.15 3.88
C ARG A 104 11.47 6.58 4.74
N MET A 105 11.67 7.09 5.95
CA MET A 105 12.76 6.68 6.83
C MET A 105 12.49 5.29 7.40
N GLN A 106 13.35 4.33 7.06
CA GLN A 106 13.17 2.92 7.44
C GLN A 106 13.81 2.57 8.79
N HIS A 107 14.80 3.37 9.22
CA HIS A 107 15.59 3.12 10.41
C HIS A 107 15.22 4.01 11.61
N LEU A 108 14.28 4.95 11.44
CA LEU A 108 13.88 5.86 12.51
C LEU A 108 13.01 5.12 13.53
N ILE A 109 13.53 4.97 14.74
CA ILE A 109 12.92 4.20 15.84
C ILE A 109 12.30 5.15 16.87
N VAL A 110 12.95 6.29 17.10
CA VAL A 110 12.50 7.30 18.06
C VAL A 110 12.28 8.62 17.35
N LEU A 111 11.04 9.12 17.45
CA LEU A 111 10.64 10.46 17.02
C LEU A 111 9.99 11.15 18.23
N ASP A 112 10.76 11.97 18.93
CA ASP A 112 10.24 12.74 20.07
C ASP A 112 9.53 14.00 19.56
N LEU A 113 8.24 14.10 19.87
CA LEU A 113 7.36 15.23 19.53
C LEU A 113 6.70 15.81 20.79
N ASP A 114 7.24 15.52 21.97
CA ASP A 114 6.68 16.08 23.20
C ASP A 114 6.73 17.61 23.18
N ARG A 115 5.65 18.22 23.66
CA ARG A 115 5.45 19.67 23.67
C ARG A 115 5.62 20.34 22.29
N VAL A 116 5.25 19.66 21.22
CA VAL A 116 5.18 20.22 19.87
C VAL A 116 3.71 20.53 19.49
N PRO A 117 3.38 21.71 18.93
CA PRO A 117 1.99 22.09 18.58
C PRO A 117 1.26 21.09 17.67
N LEU A 118 1.97 20.46 16.74
CA LEU A 118 1.39 19.48 15.81
C LEU A 118 1.14 18.09 16.43
N ALA A 119 1.72 17.78 17.60
CA ALA A 119 1.78 16.42 18.14
C ALA A 119 0.38 15.82 18.31
N ALA A 120 -0.55 16.57 18.91
CA ALA A 120 -1.93 16.13 19.10
C ALA A 120 -2.62 15.78 17.77
N LYS A 121 -2.41 16.59 16.73
CA LYS A 121 -2.97 16.34 15.39
C LYS A 121 -2.40 15.08 14.75
N LEU A 122 -1.10 14.84 14.87
CA LEU A 122 -0.48 13.64 14.33
C LEU A 122 -0.87 12.38 15.09
N LEU A 123 -0.92 12.43 16.42
CA LEU A 123 -1.34 11.30 17.25
C LEU A 123 -2.80 10.91 16.98
N ALA A 124 -3.68 11.89 16.81
CA ALA A 124 -5.07 11.65 16.38
C ALA A 124 -5.13 11.02 14.98
N ALA A 125 -4.34 11.52 14.02
CA ALA A 125 -4.29 10.99 12.66
C ALA A 125 -3.62 9.60 12.55
N SER A 126 -2.77 9.25 13.52
CA SER A 126 -2.05 7.98 13.57
C SER A 126 -2.76 6.91 14.43
N GLN A 127 -3.96 7.19 14.95
CA GLN A 127 -4.79 6.25 15.73
C GLN A 127 -4.07 5.67 16.96
N VAL A 128 -3.17 6.42 17.61
CA VAL A 128 -2.41 5.94 18.77
C VAL A 128 -3.05 6.41 20.08
N VAL A 129 -3.31 5.49 21.01
CA VAL A 129 -3.83 5.77 22.37
C VAL A 129 -2.96 5.05 23.41
N GLY A 130 -2.37 5.77 24.37
CA GLY A 130 -1.65 5.22 25.53
C GLY A 130 -0.24 5.79 25.77
N GLN A 131 0.31 5.57 26.97
CA GLN A 131 1.61 6.09 27.44
C GLN A 131 2.50 4.95 27.98
N SER A 132 3.49 4.47 27.22
CA SER A 132 4.60 3.62 27.71
C SER A 132 5.84 3.69 26.80
N GLU A 133 6.99 3.16 27.22
CA GLU A 133 8.24 3.23 26.45
C GLU A 133 8.23 2.37 25.16
N LYS A 134 7.67 1.15 25.22
CA LYS A 134 7.30 0.36 24.02
C LYS A 134 6.30 1.10 23.11
N GLN A 135 5.63 2.11 23.62
CA GLN A 135 4.69 2.93 22.87
C GLN A 135 5.38 4.05 22.08
N ALA A 136 6.53 4.58 22.52
CA ALA A 136 7.24 5.61 21.76
C ALA A 136 7.68 5.11 20.37
N GLN A 137 8.18 3.87 20.30
CA GLN A 137 8.50 3.20 19.03
C GLN A 137 7.23 2.94 18.19
N ALA A 138 6.14 2.53 18.83
CA ALA A 138 4.86 2.33 18.14
C ALA A 138 4.25 3.65 17.60
N VAL A 139 4.39 4.74 18.35
CA VAL A 139 4.01 6.11 17.96
C VAL A 139 4.83 6.52 16.75
N CYS A 140 6.16 6.38 16.81
CA CYS A 140 7.06 6.67 15.69
C CYS A 140 6.62 5.90 14.43
N ALA A 141 6.47 4.57 14.54
CA ALA A 141 6.07 3.73 13.41
C ALA A 141 4.70 4.12 12.83
N SER A 142 3.72 4.49 13.67
CA SER A 142 2.40 4.91 13.20
C SER A 142 2.44 6.28 12.50
N VAL A 143 3.19 7.24 13.06
CA VAL A 143 3.41 8.56 12.45
C VAL A 143 4.12 8.41 11.10
N LEU A 144 5.19 7.60 11.04
CA LEU A 144 5.90 7.33 9.80
C LEU A 144 4.99 6.68 8.76
N ARG A 145 4.16 5.69 9.14
CA ARG A 145 3.19 5.07 8.23
C ARG A 145 2.14 6.07 7.72
N TYR A 146 1.68 6.99 8.58
CA TYR A 146 0.78 8.06 8.17
C TYR A 146 1.45 9.00 7.15
N LEU A 147 2.67 9.46 7.44
CA LEU A 147 3.44 10.34 6.55
C LEU A 147 3.81 9.65 5.24
N HIS A 148 4.15 8.37 5.28
CA HIS A 148 4.44 7.55 4.10
C HIS A 148 3.24 7.47 3.16
N ARG A 149 2.05 7.19 3.70
CA ARG A 149 0.80 7.20 2.91
C ARG A 149 0.50 8.59 2.34
N LYS A 150 0.75 9.67 3.11
CA LYS A 150 0.61 11.07 2.63
C LYS A 150 1.59 11.34 1.48
N ASP A 151 2.82 10.85 1.58
CA ASP A 151 3.88 11.02 0.58
C ASP A 151 3.57 10.26 -0.72
N ILE A 152 3.21 8.98 -0.63
CA ILE A 152 2.81 8.18 -1.80
C ILE A 152 1.66 8.85 -2.53
N ARG A 153 0.60 9.28 -1.81
CA ARG A 153 -0.53 9.98 -2.41
C ARG A 153 -0.12 11.28 -3.10
N ARG A 154 0.86 12.01 -2.55
CA ARG A 154 1.41 13.22 -3.18
C ARG A 154 2.21 12.87 -4.44
N GLN A 155 3.09 11.87 -4.38
CA GLN A 155 3.88 11.41 -5.53
C GLN A 155 2.96 10.92 -6.66
N GLN A 156 1.96 10.09 -6.36
CA GLN A 156 1.01 9.59 -7.34
C GLN A 156 0.23 10.73 -8.01
N LYS A 157 -0.20 11.74 -7.25
CA LYS A 157 -0.83 12.96 -7.82
C LYS A 157 0.11 13.68 -8.77
N GLN A 158 1.38 13.85 -8.39
CA GLN A 158 2.36 14.52 -9.24
C GLN A 158 2.61 13.72 -10.51
N ILE A 159 2.88 12.42 -10.39
CA ILE A 159 3.14 11.52 -11.53
C ILE A 159 1.95 11.51 -12.48
N LEU A 160 0.72 11.43 -11.96
CA LEU A 160 -0.49 11.47 -12.78
C LEU A 160 -0.60 12.82 -13.51
N PHE A 161 -0.37 13.92 -12.81
CA PHE A 161 -0.42 15.25 -13.41
C PHE A 161 0.59 15.41 -14.55
N GLU A 162 1.86 15.06 -14.31
CA GLU A 162 2.91 15.14 -15.33
C GLU A 162 2.58 14.26 -16.54
N LYS A 163 2.13 13.02 -16.32
CA LYS A 163 1.76 12.11 -17.42
C LYS A 163 0.56 12.59 -18.22
N LEU A 164 -0.43 13.21 -17.59
CA LEU A 164 -1.57 13.80 -18.29
C LEU A 164 -1.13 15.02 -19.10
N LYS A 165 -0.30 15.87 -18.49
CA LYS A 165 0.29 17.06 -19.10
C LYS A 165 1.15 16.71 -20.31
N ASP A 166 2.02 15.71 -20.21
CA ASP A 166 2.99 15.37 -21.26
C ASP A 166 2.46 14.37 -22.30
N GLY A 167 1.35 13.70 -21.97
CA GLY A 167 0.70 12.72 -22.84
C GLY A 167 -0.58 13.27 -23.49
N PRO A 168 -1.77 12.78 -23.09
CA PRO A 168 -3.02 13.03 -23.83
C PRO A 168 -3.44 14.50 -23.87
N TYR A 169 -2.94 15.34 -22.97
CA TYR A 169 -3.34 16.75 -22.88
C TYR A 169 -2.21 17.75 -23.16
N ARG A 170 -1.16 17.31 -23.85
CA ARG A 170 0.02 18.12 -24.16
C ARG A 170 -0.32 19.48 -24.78
N GLU A 171 -1.19 19.50 -25.78
CA GLU A 171 -1.58 20.75 -26.45
C GLU A 171 -2.39 21.67 -25.54
N SER A 172 -3.21 21.10 -24.65
CA SER A 172 -4.00 21.89 -23.69
C SER A 172 -3.13 22.46 -22.57
N ALA A 173 -2.00 21.83 -22.26
CA ALA A 173 -1.13 22.21 -21.15
C ALA A 173 -0.35 23.52 -21.37
N ASP A 174 -0.31 24.05 -22.58
CA ASP A 174 0.41 25.29 -22.92
C ASP A 174 -0.22 26.54 -22.29
N THR A 175 -1.46 26.43 -21.77
CA THR A 175 -2.18 27.54 -21.14
C THR A 175 -2.42 27.30 -19.65
N ASN A 176 -2.49 28.39 -18.87
CA ASN A 176 -2.86 28.32 -17.45
C ASN A 176 -4.27 27.73 -17.24
N ASP A 177 -5.22 28.04 -18.13
CA ASP A 177 -6.58 27.50 -18.08
C ASP A 177 -6.58 25.98 -18.31
N GLY A 178 -5.88 25.52 -19.36
CA GLY A 178 -5.78 24.09 -19.64
C GLY A 178 -5.07 23.30 -18.53
N MET A 179 -3.99 23.84 -17.94
CA MET A 179 -3.39 23.26 -16.75
C MET A 179 -4.39 23.12 -15.58
N GLU A 180 -5.23 24.13 -15.34
CA GLU A 180 -6.22 24.06 -14.27
C GLU A 180 -7.36 23.09 -14.59
N ARG A 181 -7.76 22.95 -15.85
CA ARG A 181 -8.70 21.90 -16.31
C ARG A 181 -8.14 20.50 -16.06
N ILE A 182 -6.87 20.25 -16.39
CA ILE A 182 -6.18 18.99 -16.09
C ILE A 182 -6.20 18.73 -14.57
N ARG A 183 -5.83 19.73 -13.75
CA ARG A 183 -5.85 19.58 -12.28
C ARG A 183 -7.25 19.26 -11.75
N ARG A 184 -8.29 19.90 -12.28
CA ARG A 184 -9.68 19.69 -11.87
C ARG A 184 -10.16 18.29 -12.21
N LEU A 185 -9.94 17.84 -13.45
CA LEU A 185 -10.29 16.50 -13.90
C LEU A 185 -9.53 15.44 -13.10
N MET A 186 -8.22 15.58 -12.95
CA MET A 186 -7.38 14.68 -12.15
C MET A 186 -7.87 14.58 -10.70
N LYS A 187 -8.16 15.71 -10.03
CA LYS A 187 -8.67 15.73 -8.66
C LYS A 187 -10.01 15.00 -8.53
N ARG A 188 -10.87 15.04 -9.55
CA ARG A 188 -12.14 14.30 -9.57
C ARG A 188 -11.94 12.83 -9.86
N ALA A 189 -11.10 12.48 -10.84
CA ALA A 189 -10.73 11.11 -11.11
C ALA A 189 -10.18 10.42 -9.86
N ILE A 190 -9.17 10.97 -9.18
CA ILE A 190 -8.58 10.35 -7.98
C ILE A 190 -9.61 10.08 -6.87
N LYS A 191 -10.69 10.87 -6.74
CA LYS A 191 -11.72 10.61 -5.72
C LYS A 191 -12.48 9.31 -5.95
N GLU A 192 -12.61 8.87 -7.21
CA GLU A 192 -13.23 7.60 -7.58
C GLU A 192 -12.28 6.40 -7.43
N PHE A 193 -11.02 6.63 -7.05
CA PHE A 193 -9.97 5.62 -6.91
C PHE A 193 -9.42 5.68 -5.46
N PRO A 194 -10.11 5.05 -4.50
CA PRO A 194 -9.87 5.29 -3.07
C PRO A 194 -8.57 4.67 -2.53
N THR A 195 -8.04 3.64 -3.20
CA THR A 195 -6.85 2.91 -2.76
C THR A 195 -5.60 3.35 -3.54
N GLU A 196 -4.44 3.13 -2.92
CA GLU A 196 -3.14 3.38 -3.55
C GLU A 196 -2.96 2.58 -4.84
N ASP A 197 -3.33 1.30 -4.82
CA ASP A 197 -3.25 0.39 -5.97
C ASP A 197 -4.19 0.81 -7.10
N ASP A 198 -5.38 1.31 -6.77
CA ASP A 198 -6.35 1.81 -7.75
C ASP A 198 -5.77 3.05 -8.46
N VAL A 199 -5.19 4.00 -7.72
CA VAL A 199 -4.54 5.19 -8.32
C VAL A 199 -3.32 4.79 -9.14
N GLN A 200 -2.51 3.85 -8.67
CA GLN A 200 -1.37 3.36 -9.43
C GLN A 200 -1.82 2.68 -10.74
N SER A 201 -2.91 1.92 -10.71
CA SER A 201 -3.49 1.28 -11.89
C SER A 201 -4.12 2.29 -12.85
N LEU A 202 -4.74 3.35 -12.33
CA LEU A 202 -5.20 4.51 -13.11
C LEU A 202 -4.04 5.16 -13.86
N ILE A 203 -2.91 5.40 -13.18
CA ILE A 203 -1.69 5.95 -13.79
C ILE A 203 -1.16 5.03 -14.88
N ARG A 204 -1.13 3.70 -14.67
CA ARG A 204 -0.65 2.73 -15.69
C ARG A 204 -1.55 2.69 -16.93
N ASN A 205 -2.84 2.93 -16.79
CA ASN A 205 -3.83 2.82 -17.87
C ASN A 205 -4.37 4.18 -18.33
N LEU A 206 -3.65 5.27 -18.08
CA LEU A 206 -4.17 6.63 -18.27
C LEU A 206 -4.68 6.87 -19.70
N GLU A 207 -3.98 6.39 -20.72
CA GLU A 207 -4.35 6.60 -22.13
C GLU A 207 -5.66 5.92 -22.52
N ARG A 208 -6.00 4.82 -21.83
CA ARG A 208 -7.25 4.08 -22.07
C ARG A 208 -8.41 4.65 -21.27
N LEU A 209 -8.12 5.25 -20.11
CA LEU A 209 -9.13 5.66 -19.15
C LEU A 209 -9.50 7.13 -19.30
N PHE A 210 -8.54 8.01 -19.54
CA PHE A 210 -8.79 9.44 -19.67
C PHE A 210 -9.35 9.77 -21.06
N PRO A 211 -10.36 10.65 -21.15
CA PRO A 211 -10.94 11.04 -22.43
C PRO A 211 -9.95 11.86 -23.25
N PRO A 212 -9.95 11.74 -24.59
CA PRO A 212 -9.05 12.50 -25.45
C PRO A 212 -9.39 14.00 -25.49
N ASN A 213 -10.67 14.36 -25.40
CA ASN A 213 -11.12 15.76 -25.39
C ASN A 213 -11.19 16.29 -23.95
N LEU A 214 -10.21 17.10 -23.55
CA LEU A 214 -10.14 17.70 -22.22
C LEU A 214 -11.27 18.70 -21.97
N ILE A 215 -11.66 19.51 -22.96
CA ILE A 215 -12.64 20.58 -22.78
C ILE A 215 -13.97 19.99 -22.34
N ALA A 216 -14.52 19.07 -23.14
CA ALA A 216 -15.78 18.38 -22.84
C ALA A 216 -15.73 17.62 -21.50
N ALA A 217 -14.59 16.97 -21.21
CA ALA A 217 -14.37 16.29 -19.94
C ALA A 217 -14.33 17.23 -18.73
N SER A 218 -13.79 18.43 -18.92
CA SER A 218 -13.63 19.42 -17.86
C SER A 218 -14.91 20.20 -17.53
N ASP A 219 -15.88 20.20 -18.45
CA ASP A 219 -17.20 20.83 -18.27
C ASP A 219 -18.13 19.93 -17.42
N HIS A 220 -17.98 18.60 -17.51
CA HIS A 220 -18.73 17.62 -16.71
C HIS A 220 -17.83 16.64 -15.93
N PRO A 221 -16.93 17.15 -15.06
CA PRO A 221 -15.84 16.35 -14.50
C PRO A 221 -16.29 15.25 -13.54
N ALA A 222 -17.50 15.36 -12.96
CA ALA A 222 -18.07 14.31 -12.12
C ALA A 222 -18.54 13.11 -12.95
N ALA A 223 -19.35 13.36 -13.98
CA ALA A 223 -19.83 12.32 -14.90
C ALA A 223 -18.65 11.63 -15.60
N THR A 224 -17.65 12.41 -16.03
CA THR A 224 -16.42 11.86 -16.61
C THR A 224 -15.69 10.96 -15.62
N ALA A 225 -15.45 11.39 -14.37
CA ALA A 225 -14.75 10.58 -13.39
C ALA A 225 -15.48 9.26 -13.08
N THR A 226 -16.81 9.29 -12.97
CA THR A 226 -17.64 8.09 -12.79
C THR A 226 -17.54 7.15 -14.00
N ALA A 227 -17.59 7.68 -15.23
CA ALA A 227 -17.39 6.89 -16.45
C ALA A 227 -15.99 6.26 -16.52
N MET A 228 -14.95 7.01 -16.13
CA MET A 228 -13.58 6.48 -16.02
C MET A 228 -13.50 5.32 -15.04
N ARG A 229 -14.17 5.42 -13.88
CA ARG A 229 -14.21 4.34 -12.89
C ARG A 229 -14.94 3.11 -13.43
N ALA A 230 -16.07 3.29 -14.11
CA ALA A 230 -16.80 2.19 -14.74
C ALA A 230 -15.94 1.48 -15.80
N HIS A 231 -15.27 2.25 -16.68
CA HIS A 231 -14.36 1.69 -17.68
C HIS A 231 -13.16 0.97 -17.03
N PHE A 232 -12.60 1.51 -15.94
CA PHE A 232 -11.55 0.84 -15.18
C PHE A 232 -11.98 -0.52 -14.62
N VAL A 233 -13.19 -0.59 -14.03
CA VAL A 233 -13.73 -1.85 -13.51
C VAL A 233 -13.93 -2.86 -14.64
N GLN A 234 -14.46 -2.43 -15.78
CA GLN A 234 -14.62 -3.29 -16.96
C GLN A 234 -13.26 -3.80 -17.47
N LEU A 235 -12.28 -2.91 -17.63
CA LEU A 235 -10.93 -3.27 -18.07
C LEU A 235 -10.28 -4.31 -17.13
N LYS A 236 -10.49 -4.16 -15.81
CA LYS A 236 -10.00 -5.12 -14.81
C LYS A 236 -10.68 -6.49 -14.96
N GLN A 237 -11.99 -6.52 -15.19
CA GLN A 237 -12.74 -7.74 -15.43
C GLN A 237 -12.29 -8.43 -16.73
N ASP A 238 -12.13 -7.68 -17.82
CA ASP A 238 -11.68 -8.20 -19.10
C ASP A 238 -10.27 -8.78 -19.02
N ASN A 239 -9.35 -8.08 -18.35
CA ASN A 239 -7.99 -8.58 -18.11
C ASN A 239 -8.00 -9.86 -17.26
N GLN A 240 -8.85 -9.92 -16.24
CA GLN A 240 -9.01 -11.13 -15.42
C GLN A 240 -9.60 -12.29 -16.23
N LYS A 241 -10.60 -12.02 -17.08
CA LYS A 241 -11.19 -13.01 -17.99
C LYS A 241 -10.13 -13.57 -18.95
N LYS A 242 -9.32 -12.71 -19.58
CA LYS A 242 -8.22 -13.13 -20.45
C LYS A 242 -7.20 -14.00 -19.71
N LYS A 243 -6.80 -13.61 -18.50
CA LYS A 243 -5.88 -14.40 -17.68
C LYS A 243 -6.44 -15.79 -17.37
N LEU A 244 -7.70 -15.87 -16.94
CA LEU A 244 -8.35 -17.13 -16.62
C LEU A 244 -8.59 -17.99 -17.86
N ALA A 245 -8.83 -17.39 -19.02
CA ALA A 245 -8.96 -18.13 -20.28
C ALA A 245 -7.65 -18.83 -20.64
N ALA A 246 -6.51 -18.13 -20.56
CA ALA A 246 -5.20 -18.72 -20.79
C ALA A 246 -4.85 -19.80 -19.74
N GLU A 247 -5.22 -19.59 -18.47
CA GLU A 247 -5.02 -20.57 -17.40
C GLU A 247 -5.87 -21.83 -17.62
N LEU A 248 -7.13 -21.66 -18.02
CA LEU A 248 -8.05 -22.75 -18.37
C LEU A 248 -7.54 -23.52 -19.58
N GLU A 249 -7.10 -22.83 -20.63
CA GLU A 249 -6.52 -23.44 -21.82
C GLU A 249 -5.32 -24.34 -21.46
N LEU A 250 -4.39 -23.82 -20.67
CA LEU A 250 -3.24 -24.59 -20.19
C LEU A 250 -3.69 -25.80 -19.35
N LYS A 251 -4.71 -25.63 -18.51
CA LYS A 251 -5.26 -26.71 -17.68
C LYS A 251 -5.86 -27.82 -18.53
N ILE A 252 -6.62 -27.48 -19.57
CA ILE A 252 -7.21 -28.47 -20.51
C ILE A 252 -6.11 -29.24 -21.24
N ARG A 253 -5.11 -28.54 -21.78
CA ARG A 253 -3.95 -29.17 -22.44
C ARG A 253 -3.22 -30.15 -21.52
N ASN A 254 -3.11 -29.83 -20.23
CA ASN A 254 -2.48 -30.70 -19.25
C ASN A 254 -3.33 -31.91 -18.86
N ILE A 255 -4.66 -31.77 -18.79
CA ILE A 255 -5.57 -32.89 -18.47
C ILE A 255 -5.56 -33.92 -19.60
N TYR A 256 -5.59 -33.47 -20.85
CA TYR A 256 -5.62 -34.32 -22.03
C TYR A 256 -4.26 -34.43 -22.72
N PHE A 257 -3.18 -34.39 -21.95
CA PHE A 257 -1.82 -34.47 -22.47
C PHE A 257 -1.65 -35.67 -23.41
N ASP A 258 -1.01 -35.44 -24.57
CA ASP A 258 -0.85 -36.37 -25.71
C ASP A 258 -2.14 -36.89 -26.37
N ARG A 259 -3.33 -36.39 -25.96
CA ARG A 259 -4.66 -36.88 -26.41
C ARG A 259 -5.55 -35.79 -27.01
N ILE A 260 -5.03 -34.58 -27.20
CA ILE A 260 -5.77 -33.45 -27.76
C ILE A 260 -4.88 -32.64 -28.69
N ASP A 261 -5.43 -32.21 -29.83
CA ASP A 261 -4.78 -31.22 -30.70
C ASP A 261 -4.86 -29.83 -30.02
N PRO A 262 -3.75 -29.09 -29.85
CA PRO A 262 -3.76 -27.73 -29.34
C PRO A 262 -4.80 -26.80 -29.99
N VAL A 263 -5.10 -26.96 -31.28
CA VAL A 263 -6.07 -26.14 -32.02
C VAL A 263 -7.51 -26.38 -31.54
N ALA A 264 -7.80 -27.58 -31.02
CA ALA A 264 -9.14 -27.94 -30.54
C ALA A 264 -9.47 -27.31 -29.17
N VAL A 265 -8.48 -26.78 -28.44
CA VAL A 265 -8.69 -26.25 -27.07
C VAL A 265 -9.39 -24.88 -27.08
N GLU A 266 -9.08 -24.01 -28.03
CA GLU A 266 -9.66 -22.67 -28.09
C GLU A 266 -11.20 -22.68 -28.22
N PRO A 267 -11.81 -23.48 -29.12
CA PRO A 267 -13.26 -23.66 -29.16
C PRO A 267 -13.87 -24.20 -27.85
N MET A 268 -13.17 -25.10 -27.15
CA MET A 268 -13.63 -25.64 -25.86
C MET A 268 -13.68 -24.55 -24.79
N VAL A 269 -12.62 -23.73 -24.70
CA VAL A 269 -12.58 -22.58 -23.79
C VAL A 269 -13.73 -21.62 -24.10
N LEU A 270 -14.01 -21.34 -25.37
CA LEU A 270 -15.11 -20.48 -25.78
C LEU A 270 -16.48 -21.05 -25.39
N SER A 271 -16.70 -22.36 -25.59
CA SER A 271 -17.92 -23.06 -25.15
C SER A 271 -18.12 -22.93 -23.63
N ILE A 272 -17.07 -23.17 -22.84
CA ILE A 272 -17.14 -23.02 -21.36
C ILE A 272 -17.50 -21.58 -20.95
N TYR A 273 -16.91 -20.56 -21.57
CA TYR A 273 -17.23 -19.17 -21.25
C TYR A 273 -18.61 -18.70 -21.73
N THR A 274 -19.23 -19.43 -22.66
CA THR A 274 -20.60 -19.17 -23.11
C THR A 274 -21.60 -19.59 -22.03
N GLU A 275 -21.32 -20.73 -21.37
CA GLU A 275 -22.19 -21.33 -20.35
C GLU A 275 -21.88 -20.87 -18.93
N ILE A 276 -20.61 -20.60 -18.61
CA ILE A 276 -20.13 -20.20 -17.27
C ILE A 276 -19.61 -18.75 -17.31
N LYS A 277 -20.50 -17.80 -17.02
CA LYS A 277 -20.19 -16.35 -17.10
C LYS A 277 -19.43 -15.82 -15.89
N SER A 278 -19.57 -16.47 -14.74
CA SER A 278 -18.98 -16.03 -13.48
C SER A 278 -17.49 -16.34 -13.41
N LEU A 279 -16.66 -15.31 -13.24
CA LEU A 279 -15.19 -15.51 -13.09
C LEU A 279 -14.84 -16.28 -11.81
N LYS A 280 -15.71 -16.30 -10.80
CA LYS A 280 -15.52 -17.11 -9.59
C LYS A 280 -15.70 -18.59 -9.91
N ASP A 281 -16.70 -18.92 -10.70
CA ASP A 281 -16.98 -20.31 -11.09
C ASP A 281 -15.95 -20.83 -12.07
N ILE A 282 -15.45 -19.99 -12.99
CA ILE A 282 -14.29 -20.37 -13.82
C ILE A 282 -13.05 -20.68 -12.97
N LYS A 283 -12.75 -19.87 -11.95
CA LYS A 283 -11.63 -20.17 -11.02
C LYS A 283 -11.85 -21.48 -10.28
N PHE A 284 -13.08 -21.73 -9.85
CA PHE A 284 -13.44 -22.97 -9.17
C PHE A 284 -13.29 -24.18 -10.12
N LEU A 285 -13.78 -24.06 -11.36
CA LEU A 285 -13.63 -25.05 -12.42
C LEU A 285 -12.15 -25.40 -12.65
N ILE A 286 -11.28 -24.39 -12.83
CA ILE A 286 -9.83 -24.60 -13.03
C ILE A 286 -9.21 -25.34 -11.83
N ARG A 287 -9.60 -24.96 -10.61
CA ARG A 287 -9.09 -25.57 -9.36
C ARG A 287 -9.44 -27.05 -9.27
N TYR A 288 -10.66 -27.43 -9.61
CA TYR A 288 -11.18 -28.80 -9.53
C TYR A 288 -11.26 -29.50 -10.88
N ALA A 289 -10.50 -29.01 -11.88
CA ALA A 289 -10.65 -29.43 -13.26
C ALA A 289 -10.43 -30.95 -13.44
N THR A 290 -9.53 -31.57 -12.67
CA THR A 290 -9.28 -33.01 -12.72
C THR A 290 -10.46 -33.88 -12.29
N SER A 291 -11.37 -33.33 -11.47
CA SER A 291 -12.57 -34.02 -11.01
C SER A 291 -13.80 -33.71 -11.86
N LEU A 292 -13.83 -32.51 -12.47
CA LEU A 292 -14.99 -32.02 -13.22
C LEU A 292 -14.93 -32.37 -14.71
N PHE A 293 -13.73 -32.35 -15.31
CA PHE A 293 -13.57 -32.58 -16.74
C PHE A 293 -13.80 -34.06 -17.10
N PRO A 294 -14.45 -34.35 -18.24
CA PRO A 294 -14.67 -35.71 -18.69
C PRO A 294 -13.35 -36.42 -19.03
N PRO A 295 -13.35 -37.76 -19.10
CA PRO A 295 -12.14 -38.54 -19.38
C PRO A 295 -11.56 -38.32 -20.78
N THR A 296 -12.40 -37.94 -21.76
CA THR A 296 -11.97 -37.67 -23.13
C THR A 296 -12.22 -36.22 -23.53
N ALA A 297 -11.32 -35.68 -24.36
CA ALA A 297 -11.42 -34.29 -24.84
C ALA A 297 -12.65 -34.05 -25.72
N ALA A 298 -13.13 -35.06 -26.44
CA ALA A 298 -14.29 -34.96 -27.32
C ALA A 298 -15.62 -34.77 -26.56
N GLU A 299 -15.66 -35.17 -25.29
CA GLU A 299 -16.82 -35.02 -24.41
C GLU A 299 -16.87 -33.66 -23.70
N VAL A 300 -15.86 -32.80 -23.89
CA VAL A 300 -15.81 -31.48 -23.24
C VAL A 300 -16.89 -30.58 -23.83
N ASP A 301 -17.98 -30.44 -23.08
CA ASP A 301 -19.09 -29.54 -23.37
C ASP A 301 -19.29 -28.54 -22.22
N GLY A 302 -19.51 -27.27 -22.58
CA GLY A 302 -19.65 -26.18 -21.61
C GLY A 302 -20.88 -26.30 -20.72
N ALA A 303 -22.00 -26.83 -21.24
CA ALA A 303 -23.26 -26.92 -20.51
C ALA A 303 -23.20 -28.08 -19.51
N GLU A 304 -22.70 -29.23 -19.94
CA GLU A 304 -22.46 -30.39 -19.07
C GLU A 304 -21.45 -30.04 -17.95
N LEU A 305 -20.38 -29.32 -18.29
CA LEU A 305 -19.40 -28.86 -17.29
C LEU A 305 -20.01 -27.89 -16.27
N ARG A 306 -20.93 -27.01 -16.68
CA ARG A 306 -21.65 -26.13 -15.76
C ARG A 306 -22.50 -26.97 -14.80
N ASP A 307 -23.24 -27.94 -15.32
CA ASP A 307 -24.15 -28.75 -14.51
C ASP A 307 -23.38 -29.62 -13.50
N ARG A 308 -22.24 -30.21 -13.92
CA ARG A 308 -21.29 -30.89 -13.01
C ARG A 308 -20.69 -29.96 -11.97
N LEU A 309 -20.31 -28.74 -12.36
CA LEU A 309 -19.76 -27.75 -11.44
C LEU A 309 -20.76 -27.38 -10.35
N VAL A 310 -22.02 -27.16 -10.72
CA VAL A 310 -23.11 -26.86 -9.75
C VAL A 310 -23.31 -28.04 -8.81
N ALA A 311 -23.47 -29.25 -9.34
CA ALA A 311 -23.65 -30.46 -8.53
C ALA A 311 -22.48 -30.68 -7.55
N PHE A 312 -21.24 -30.46 -8.00
CA PHE A 312 -20.05 -30.58 -7.17
C PHE A 312 -19.99 -29.49 -6.09
N GLN A 313 -20.39 -28.25 -6.39
CA GLN A 313 -20.49 -27.19 -5.39
C GLN A 313 -21.53 -27.53 -4.31
N ASP A 314 -22.68 -28.07 -4.70
CA ASP A 314 -23.75 -28.49 -3.78
C ASP A 314 -23.32 -29.67 -2.90
N GLU A 315 -22.63 -30.65 -3.48
CA GLU A 315 -22.06 -31.77 -2.73
C GLU A 315 -21.05 -31.29 -1.68
N MET A 316 -20.10 -30.44 -2.08
CA MET A 316 -19.11 -29.85 -1.18
C MET A 316 -19.77 -29.01 -0.08
N ALA A 317 -20.85 -28.29 -0.39
CA ALA A 317 -21.60 -27.53 0.59
C ALA A 317 -22.30 -28.46 1.60
N ARG A 318 -22.88 -29.56 1.14
CA ARG A 318 -23.51 -30.57 2.00
C ARG A 318 -22.49 -31.27 2.89
N GLU A 319 -21.34 -31.66 2.36
CA GLU A 319 -20.26 -32.26 3.16
C GLU A 319 -19.75 -31.29 4.23
N ARG A 320 -19.59 -30.01 3.86
CA ARG A 320 -19.22 -28.97 4.80
C ARG A 320 -20.24 -28.82 5.92
N GLN A 321 -21.54 -28.82 5.59
CA GLN A 321 -22.59 -28.74 6.60
C GLN A 321 -22.58 -29.97 7.52
N ASN A 322 -22.46 -31.18 6.95
CA ASN A 322 -22.36 -32.41 7.73
C ASN A 322 -21.14 -32.40 8.69
N ALA A 323 -20.01 -31.84 8.27
CA ALA A 323 -18.83 -31.70 9.14
C ALA A 323 -19.10 -30.72 10.30
N ILE A 324 -19.75 -29.58 10.02
CA ILE A 324 -20.16 -28.61 11.04
C ILE A 324 -21.12 -29.26 12.05
N ASP A 325 -22.11 -30.01 11.57
CA ASP A 325 -23.10 -30.69 12.41
C ASP A 325 -22.44 -31.76 13.30
N LYS A 326 -21.48 -32.52 12.77
CA LYS A 326 -20.69 -33.49 13.57
C LYS A 326 -19.89 -32.80 14.67
N VAL A 327 -19.30 -31.64 14.39
CA VAL A 327 -18.60 -30.85 15.42
C VAL A 327 -19.60 -30.32 16.45
N PHE A 328 -20.78 -29.88 16.03
CA PHE A 328 -21.84 -29.45 16.96
C PHE A 328 -22.24 -30.56 17.91
N VAL A 329 -22.49 -31.77 17.40
CA VAL A 329 -22.80 -32.94 18.24
C VAL A 329 -21.63 -33.25 19.19
N ALA A 330 -20.39 -33.27 18.69
CA ALA A 330 -19.22 -33.58 19.51
C ALA A 330 -19.00 -32.56 20.64
N VAL A 331 -19.10 -31.26 20.36
CA VAL A 331 -18.93 -30.20 21.35
C VAL A 331 -20.08 -30.19 22.36
N THR A 332 -21.31 -30.48 21.91
CA THR A 332 -22.47 -30.64 22.79
C THR A 332 -22.28 -31.81 23.77
N ASN A 333 -21.70 -32.92 23.30
CA ASN A 333 -21.40 -34.05 24.17
C ASN A 333 -20.29 -33.75 25.19
N ILE A 334 -19.29 -32.94 24.84
CA ILE A 334 -18.20 -32.53 25.74
C ILE A 334 -18.71 -31.53 26.81
N TYR A 335 -19.61 -30.62 26.42
CA TYR A 335 -20.15 -29.57 27.27
C TYR A 335 -21.66 -29.76 27.48
N SER A 336 -22.04 -30.90 28.06
CA SER A 336 -23.44 -31.30 28.27
C SER A 336 -24.27 -30.31 29.10
N ASP A 337 -23.60 -29.53 29.96
CA ASP A 337 -24.23 -28.62 30.92
C ASP A 337 -24.36 -27.19 30.37
N VAL A 338 -23.93 -26.96 29.13
CA VAL A 338 -23.97 -25.66 28.46
C VAL A 338 -25.17 -25.59 27.52
N GLU A 339 -25.89 -24.47 27.54
CA GLU A 339 -27.03 -24.24 26.64
C GLU A 339 -26.62 -24.38 25.16
N PRO A 340 -27.40 -25.11 24.33
CA PRO A 340 -27.08 -25.36 22.92
C PRO A 340 -26.82 -24.09 22.10
N ASP A 341 -27.46 -22.98 22.42
CA ASP A 341 -27.28 -21.71 21.72
C ASP A 341 -25.88 -21.10 21.92
N LYS A 342 -25.30 -21.28 23.11
CA LYS A 342 -23.91 -20.84 23.39
C LYS A 342 -22.90 -21.70 22.65
N ILE A 343 -23.17 -23.01 22.53
CA ILE A 343 -22.37 -23.94 21.74
C ILE A 343 -22.45 -23.58 20.26
N ARG A 344 -23.65 -23.23 19.76
CA ARG A 344 -23.84 -22.78 18.37
C ARG A 344 -23.06 -21.50 18.07
N ALA A 345 -23.13 -20.52 18.97
CA ALA A 345 -22.37 -19.27 18.85
C ALA A 345 -20.84 -19.48 18.85
N LEU A 346 -20.35 -20.49 19.58
CA LEU A 346 -18.93 -20.87 19.54
C LEU A 346 -18.56 -21.51 18.20
N ILE A 347 -19.40 -22.41 17.69
CA ILE A 347 -19.13 -23.09 16.42
C ILE A 347 -19.19 -22.13 15.24
N ASP A 348 -20.09 -21.15 15.25
CA ASP A 348 -20.16 -20.12 14.22
C ASP A 348 -18.84 -19.33 14.06
N GLN A 349 -18.03 -19.22 15.12
CA GLN A 349 -16.68 -18.62 15.05
C GLN A 349 -15.67 -19.52 14.31
N VAL A 350 -15.89 -20.83 14.31
CA VAL A 350 -15.02 -21.86 13.71
C VAL A 350 -15.49 -22.27 12.31
N VAL A 351 -16.78 -22.10 11.98
CA VAL A 351 -17.36 -22.33 10.64
C VAL A 351 -16.54 -21.73 9.47
N PRO A 352 -15.93 -20.54 9.60
CA PRO A 352 -15.05 -20.01 8.56
C PRO A 352 -13.84 -20.90 8.24
N LEU A 353 -13.32 -21.68 9.19
CA LEU A 353 -12.19 -22.61 8.98
C LEU A 353 -12.57 -23.81 8.10
N PHE A 354 -13.86 -24.16 8.06
CA PHE A 354 -14.40 -25.19 7.17
C PHE A 354 -14.59 -24.70 5.74
N LYS A 355 -14.38 -23.40 5.45
CA LYS A 355 -14.24 -22.96 4.06
C LYS A 355 -12.91 -23.51 3.56
N VAL A 356 -12.93 -24.24 2.45
CA VAL A 356 -11.71 -24.51 1.70
C VAL A 356 -11.12 -23.16 1.29
N ALA A 357 -10.18 -22.66 2.07
CA ALA A 357 -9.59 -21.36 1.83
C ALA A 357 -9.05 -21.32 0.39
N LEU A 358 -9.48 -20.32 -0.37
CA LEU A 358 -8.71 -19.81 -1.49
C LEU A 358 -7.50 -19.11 -0.87
N PHE A 359 -6.53 -19.87 -0.33
CA PHE A 359 -5.28 -19.25 0.08
C PHE A 359 -4.57 -18.77 -1.19
N PRO A 360 -4.25 -17.47 -1.33
CA PRO A 360 -3.19 -17.08 -2.23
C PRO A 360 -1.90 -17.69 -1.66
N TYR A 361 -1.11 -18.35 -2.50
CA TYR A 361 0.26 -18.71 -2.17
C TYR A 361 1.02 -17.43 -1.79
N SER A 362 1.21 -17.19 -0.49
CA SER A 362 2.33 -16.43 0.06
C SER A 362 2.39 -16.61 1.57
N VAL A 363 3.60 -16.90 2.05
CA VAL A 363 4.02 -16.98 3.46
C VAL A 363 3.74 -18.33 4.13
N LEU A 364 4.75 -19.20 4.11
CA LEU A 364 5.40 -19.81 5.29
C LEU A 364 6.50 -20.77 4.81
N LEU A 365 7.62 -20.21 4.38
CA LEU A 365 8.92 -20.89 4.49
C LEU A 365 9.81 -19.99 5.34
N ALA A 366 9.69 -20.15 6.65
CA ALA A 366 10.82 -19.96 7.54
C ALA A 366 11.15 -21.35 8.07
N PRO A 367 12.26 -21.98 7.66
CA PRO A 367 12.82 -23.05 8.46
C PRO A 367 13.55 -22.40 9.62
N THR A 368 13.09 -22.74 10.82
CA THR A 368 13.90 -22.69 12.03
C THR A 368 15.21 -23.43 11.81
N LYS A 369 16.33 -22.73 11.98
CA LYS A 369 17.52 -23.20 12.69
C LYS A 369 18.20 -22.02 13.36
#